data_AF-A0AAU6HLB4-F1
#
_entry.id   AF-A0AAU6HLB4-F1
#
_cell.length_a   1.000
_cell.length_b   1.000
_cell.length_c   1.000
_cell.angle_alpha   90.00
_cell.angle_beta   90.00
_cell.angle_gamma   90.00
#
_symmetry.space_group_name_H-M   'P 1'
#
loop_
_entity.id
_entity.type
_entity.pdbx_description
1 polymer ?
#
loop_
_entity_poly.entity_id
_entity_poly.type
_entity_poly.pdbx_seq_one_letter_code
_entity_poly.pdbx_strand_id
1 'polypeptide(L)'
;MRDMSFFPVIVTGHPAGDTPPLFDPAAVRIARAADVRQGDLVLGQCAALGSTVELEQADYFDTPYYANPSMYDPTCGCGVCRWSGYAPGRVVLTDGYPFDVCDVWPAKGHAVIVPASRLH
;
A
#
# COMPACT_ATOMS: atom_id res chain seq x y z
N MET A 1 21.06 12.24 -1.24
CA MET A 1 20.15 11.90 -2.34
C MET A 1 20.48 10.47 -2.75
N ARG A 2 19.66 9.48 -2.38
CA ARG A 2 19.89 8.07 -2.73
C ARG A 2 19.04 7.75 -3.96
N ASP A 3 19.69 7.16 -4.94
CA ASP A 3 19.13 6.71 -6.21
C ASP A 3 18.02 5.67 -5.95
N MET A 4 16.84 5.87 -6.55
CA MET A 4 15.65 5.06 -6.32
C MET A 4 15.45 4.17 -7.54
N SER A 5 15.72 2.87 -7.38
CA SER A 5 15.57 1.89 -8.45
C SER A 5 14.08 1.55 -8.62
N PHE A 6 13.51 1.85 -9.77
CA PHE A 6 12.17 1.40 -10.15
C PHE A 6 12.28 0.16 -11.02
N PHE A 7 11.54 -0.89 -10.66
CA PHE A 7 11.37 -2.05 -11.54
C PHE A 7 10.22 -1.75 -12.52
N PRO A 8 10.38 -2.05 -13.82
CA PRO A 8 9.29 -1.92 -14.77
C PRO A 8 8.21 -2.95 -14.43
N VAL A 9 6.98 -2.48 -14.27
CA VAL A 9 5.81 -3.35 -14.11
C VAL A 9 5.09 -3.39 -15.46
N ILE A 10 4.89 -4.59 -16.00
CA ILE A 10 4.06 -4.82 -17.19
C ILE A 10 2.71 -5.29 -16.69
N VAL A 11 1.65 -4.52 -16.94
CA VAL A 11 0.27 -4.92 -16.65
C VAL A 11 -0.23 -5.71 -17.86
N THR A 12 -0.39 -7.03 -17.73
CA THR A 12 -0.80 -7.91 -18.84
C THR A 12 -2.28 -8.28 -18.86
N GLY A 13 -3.05 -7.90 -17.84
CA GLY A 13 -4.49 -8.16 -17.83
C GLY A 13 -5.23 -7.50 -16.67
N HIS A 14 -6.54 -7.32 -16.86
CA HIS A 14 -7.50 -7.06 -15.80
C HIS A 14 -8.40 -8.30 -15.68
N PRO A 15 -8.60 -8.88 -14.49
CA PRO A 15 -9.66 -9.85 -14.32
C PRO A 15 -11.00 -9.13 -14.57
N ALA A 16 -11.76 -9.61 -15.54
CA ALA A 16 -13.13 -9.18 -15.75
C ALA A 16 -13.97 -9.71 -14.57
N GLY A 17 -14.25 -8.87 -13.57
CA GLY A 17 -15.03 -9.31 -12.42
C GLY A 17 -15.37 -8.21 -11.42
N ASP A 18 -14.38 -7.47 -10.95
CA ASP A 18 -14.57 -6.42 -9.96
C ASP A 18 -14.06 -5.10 -10.56
N THR A 19 -14.89 -4.07 -10.46
CA THR A 19 -14.76 -2.71 -11.01
C THR A 19 -13.34 -2.36 -11.48
N PRO A 20 -13.12 -1.97 -12.76
CA PRO A 20 -11.82 -1.50 -13.21
C PRO A 20 -11.36 -0.40 -12.25
N PRO A 21 -10.08 -0.39 -11.82
CA PRO A 21 -9.58 0.74 -11.06
C PRO A 21 -9.93 2.00 -11.88
N LEU A 22 -10.56 3.00 -11.26
CA LEU A 22 -10.89 4.30 -11.90
C LEU A 22 -9.62 5.10 -12.25
N PHE A 23 -8.46 4.44 -12.33
CA PHE A 23 -7.14 5.00 -12.39
C PHE A 23 -6.41 4.39 -13.60
N ASP A 24 -5.59 5.20 -14.26
CA ASP A 24 -4.75 4.73 -15.36
C ASP A 24 -3.83 3.59 -14.89
N PRO A 25 -3.95 2.37 -15.45
CA PRO A 25 -3.06 1.25 -15.10
C PRO A 25 -1.58 1.59 -15.29
N ALA A 26 -1.24 2.50 -16.21
CA ALA A 26 0.14 2.95 -16.42
C ALA A 26 0.68 3.82 -15.27
N ALA A 27 -0.20 4.35 -14.40
CA ALA A 27 0.15 5.10 -13.20
C ALA A 27 0.38 4.20 -11.97
N VAL A 28 -0.16 2.96 -11.97
CA VAL A 28 -0.08 2.02 -10.84
C VAL A 28 1.36 1.52 -10.62
N ARG A 29 1.78 1.45 -9.35
CA ARG A 29 3.09 0.98 -8.92
C ARG A 29 2.96 0.06 -7.72
N ILE A 30 3.96 -0.80 -7.55
CA ILE A 30 4.16 -1.55 -6.30
C ILE A 30 5.26 -0.85 -5.52
N ALA A 31 5.00 -0.58 -4.24
CA ALA A 31 5.97 0.01 -3.32
C ALA A 31 6.06 -0.84 -2.06
N ARG A 32 7.23 -0.86 -1.42
CA ARG A 32 7.30 -1.36 -0.03
C ARG A 32 6.50 -0.42 0.85
N ALA A 33 5.81 -0.95 1.86
CA ALA A 33 4.98 -0.15 2.75
C ALA A 33 5.76 0.99 3.42
N ALA A 34 7.04 0.78 3.75
CA ALA A 34 7.90 1.83 4.32
C ALA A 34 8.33 2.93 3.33
N ASP A 35 8.14 2.71 2.02
CA ASP A 35 8.47 3.68 0.97
C ASP A 35 7.22 4.44 0.47
N VAL A 36 6.02 4.05 0.90
CA VAL A 36 4.76 4.77 0.62
C VAL A 36 4.83 6.16 1.23
N ARG A 37 4.38 7.17 0.49
CA ARG A 37 4.45 8.57 0.86
C ARG A 37 3.07 9.15 1.14
N GLN A 38 3.07 10.24 1.89
CA GLN A 38 1.86 11.01 2.11
C GLN A 38 1.25 11.43 0.76
N GLY A 39 -0.06 11.16 0.59
CA GLY A 39 -0.83 11.46 -0.62
C GLY A 39 -0.78 10.39 -1.71
N ASP A 40 0.04 9.33 -1.59
CA ASP A 40 -0.05 8.19 -2.49
C ASP A 40 -1.41 7.50 -2.30
N LEU A 41 -2.08 7.13 -3.37
CA LEU A 41 -3.36 6.43 -3.28
C LEU A 41 -3.09 4.92 -3.14
N VAL A 42 -3.45 4.34 -2.00
CA VAL A 42 -3.34 2.91 -1.73
C VAL A 42 -4.56 2.21 -2.32
N LEU A 43 -4.30 1.29 -3.25
CA LEU A 43 -5.32 0.51 -3.94
C LEU A 43 -5.52 -0.87 -3.35
N GLY A 44 -4.50 -1.40 -2.67
CA GLY A 44 -4.52 -2.76 -2.16
C GLY A 44 -3.15 -3.25 -1.73
N GLN A 45 -3.07 -4.56 -1.50
CA GLN A 45 -1.86 -5.27 -1.12
C GLN A 45 -1.52 -6.35 -2.15
N CYS A 46 -0.26 -6.75 -2.22
CA CYS A 46 0.14 -7.90 -3.01
C CYS A 46 1.22 -8.71 -2.26
N ALA A 47 1.14 -10.03 -2.36
CA ALA A 47 2.20 -10.90 -1.87
C ALA A 47 3.35 -10.95 -2.89
N ALA A 48 4.59 -10.90 -2.41
CA ALA A 48 5.73 -11.23 -3.26
C ALA A 48 5.80 -12.75 -3.44
N LEU A 49 5.84 -13.22 -4.69
CA LEU A 49 6.13 -14.61 -5.02
C LEU A 49 7.62 -14.74 -5.36
N GLY A 50 8.44 -14.91 -4.33
CA GLY A 50 9.90 -14.96 -4.50
C GLY A 50 10.48 -13.58 -4.84
N SER A 51 11.06 -13.43 -6.03
CA SER A 51 11.65 -12.15 -6.49
C SER A 51 10.72 -11.32 -7.36
N THR A 52 9.51 -11.81 -7.66
CA THR A 52 8.53 -11.13 -8.51
C THR A 52 7.30 -10.74 -7.70
N VAL A 53 6.69 -9.64 -8.10
CA VAL A 53 5.40 -9.18 -7.58
C VAL A 53 4.50 -8.97 -8.79
N GLU A 54 3.47 -9.81 -8.91
CA GLU A 54 2.52 -9.78 -10.02
C GLU A 54 1.26 -8.99 -9.60
N LEU A 55 0.91 -7.94 -10.35
CA LEU A 55 -0.29 -7.13 -10.07
C LEU A 55 -1.59 -7.91 -10.24
N GLU A 56 -1.60 -8.96 -11.06
CA GLU A 56 -2.77 -9.83 -11.28
C GLU A 56 -3.14 -10.63 -10.01
N GLN A 57 -2.26 -10.66 -9.01
CA GLN A 57 -2.46 -11.32 -7.71
C GLN A 57 -2.60 -10.33 -6.55
N ALA A 58 -2.86 -9.06 -6.86
CA ALA A 58 -3.13 -8.07 -5.82
C ALA A 58 -4.54 -8.27 -5.24
N ASP A 59 -4.63 -8.22 -3.91
CA ASP A 59 -5.88 -8.06 -3.19
C ASP A 59 -6.20 -6.57 -3.16
N TYR A 60 -7.05 -6.13 -4.09
CA TYR A 60 -7.54 -4.76 -4.13
C TYR A 60 -8.53 -4.50 -3.00
N PHE A 61 -8.44 -3.31 -2.41
CA PHE A 61 -9.36 -2.87 -1.38
C PHE A 61 -10.63 -2.30 -2.02
N ASP A 62 -11.79 -2.62 -1.43
CA ASP A 62 -13.08 -2.06 -1.84
C ASP A 62 -13.12 -0.53 -1.70
N THR A 63 -12.29 0.04 -0.84
CA THR A 63 -12.15 1.47 -0.64
C THR A 63 -10.67 1.87 -0.66
N PRO A 64 -10.16 2.30 -1.82
CA PRO A 64 -8.84 2.92 -1.90
C PRO A 64 -8.75 4.18 -1.05
N TYR A 65 -7.57 4.48 -0.51
CA TYR A 65 -7.40 5.59 0.41
C TYR A 65 -6.06 6.31 0.22
N TYR A 66 -6.01 7.61 0.52
CA TYR A 66 -4.80 8.41 0.41
C TYR A 66 -3.89 8.17 1.61
N ALA A 67 -2.68 7.68 1.42
CA ALA A 67 -1.78 7.40 2.53
C ALA A 67 -1.39 8.67 3.30
N ASN A 68 -1.33 8.53 4.62
CA ASN A 68 -0.74 9.43 5.60
C ASN A 68 0.16 8.57 6.51
N PRO A 69 1.35 8.18 6.02
CA PRO A 69 2.17 7.17 6.68
C PRO A 69 2.69 7.63 8.04
N SER A 70 2.74 6.72 9.00
CA SER A 70 3.44 6.94 10.27
C SER A 70 4.17 5.69 10.74
N MET A 71 5.10 5.86 11.68
CA MET A 71 5.72 4.71 12.34
C MET A 71 4.70 4.04 13.25
N TYR A 72 4.79 2.71 13.38
CA TYR A 72 3.99 1.99 14.36
C TYR A 72 4.27 2.49 15.78
N ASP A 73 3.22 2.94 16.47
CA ASP A 73 3.26 3.35 17.87
C ASP A 73 2.57 2.28 18.73
N PRO A 74 3.30 1.55 19.59
CA PRO A 74 2.72 0.55 20.48
C PRO A 74 1.80 1.13 21.55
N THR A 75 1.83 2.43 21.78
CA THR A 75 0.93 3.12 22.72
C THR A 75 -0.40 3.52 22.07
N CYS A 76 -0.52 3.37 20.75
CA CYS A 76 -1.77 3.57 20.03
C CYS A 76 -2.85 2.62 20.57
N GLY A 77 -3.95 3.19 21.07
CA GLY A 77 -5.05 2.46 21.69
C GLY A 77 -6.04 1.83 20.71
N CYS A 78 -5.84 1.94 19.39
CA CYS A 78 -6.76 1.36 18.42
C CYS A 78 -6.72 -0.18 18.48
N GLY A 79 -7.84 -0.81 18.14
CA GLY A 79 -7.98 -2.27 18.20
C GLY A 79 -6.89 -2.99 17.40
N VAL A 80 -6.56 -2.52 16.20
CA VAL A 80 -5.56 -3.18 15.34
C VAL A 80 -4.15 -3.09 15.93
N CYS A 81 -3.71 -1.93 16.42
CA CYS A 81 -2.40 -1.81 17.05
C CYS A 81 -2.31 -2.68 18.32
N ARG A 82 -3.38 -2.74 19.12
CA ARG A 82 -3.42 -3.61 20.31
C ARG A 82 -3.31 -5.10 19.97
N TRP A 83 -3.93 -5.53 18.87
CA TRP A 83 -3.97 -6.94 18.44
C TRP A 83 -2.78 -7.36 17.58
N SER A 84 -2.13 -6.43 16.88
CA SER A 84 -1.00 -6.71 15.98
C SER A 84 0.23 -7.26 16.71
N GLY A 85 0.31 -7.05 18.04
CA GLY A 85 1.47 -7.38 18.85
C GLY A 85 2.67 -6.50 18.50
N TYR A 86 3.55 -6.23 19.47
CA TYR A 86 4.78 -5.50 19.18
C TYR A 86 5.69 -6.36 18.29
N ALA A 87 5.68 -6.09 16.99
CA ALA A 87 6.63 -6.66 16.05
C ALA A 87 7.44 -5.51 15.43
N PRO A 88 8.77 -5.46 15.66
CA PRO A 88 9.62 -4.39 15.14
C PRO A 88 9.57 -4.34 13.60
N GLY A 89 9.69 -3.13 13.04
CA GLY A 89 9.69 -2.91 11.60
C GLY A 89 8.29 -2.89 10.96
N ARG A 90 7.29 -2.38 11.68
CA ARG A 90 5.95 -2.09 11.14
C ARG A 90 5.77 -0.60 10.86
N VAL A 91 4.99 -0.30 9.85
CA VAL A 91 4.52 1.06 9.52
C VAL A 91 3.00 1.08 9.53
N VAL A 92 2.42 2.24 9.75
CA VAL A 92 0.99 2.46 9.65
C VAL A 92 0.73 3.25 8.38
N LEU A 93 -0.10 2.68 7.50
CA LEU A 93 -0.74 3.40 6.43
C LEU A 93 -2.17 3.71 6.90
N THR A 94 -2.67 4.88 6.60
CA THR A 94 -4.01 5.36 7.00
C THR A 94 -4.30 6.59 6.18
N ASP A 95 -5.55 7.03 6.00
CA ASP A 95 -5.81 8.33 5.37
C ASP A 95 -6.00 9.50 6.36
N GLY A 96 -5.87 9.24 7.67
CA GLY A 96 -5.85 10.28 8.69
C GLY A 96 -6.22 9.81 10.09
N TYR A 97 -6.39 10.76 11.00
CA TYR A 97 -7.12 10.54 12.24
C TYR A 97 -8.54 11.08 12.03
N PRO A 98 -9.61 10.37 12.44
CA PRO A 98 -9.67 9.15 13.26
C PRO A 98 -10.25 7.96 12.47
N PHE A 99 -9.50 7.30 11.61
CA PHE A 99 -9.97 5.97 11.19
C PHE A 99 -10.14 5.10 12.43
N ASP A 100 -11.24 4.36 12.50
CA ASP A 100 -11.57 3.49 13.62
C ASP A 100 -10.45 2.47 13.92
N VAL A 101 -9.57 2.22 12.93
CA VAL A 101 -8.43 1.32 13.03
C VAL A 101 -7.22 1.80 12.22
N CYS A 102 -6.01 1.54 12.73
CA CYS A 102 -4.78 1.67 11.95
C CYS A 102 -4.67 0.52 10.94
N ASP A 103 -4.20 0.81 9.73
CA ASP A 103 -3.81 -0.24 8.79
C ASP A 103 -2.29 -0.49 8.95
N VAL A 104 -1.95 -1.60 9.61
CA VAL A 104 -0.60 -1.88 10.10
C VAL A 104 0.11 -2.86 9.16
N TRP A 105 1.17 -2.40 8.52
CA TRP A 105 1.92 -3.15 7.52
C TRP A 105 3.28 -3.58 8.04
N PRO A 106 3.79 -4.76 7.64
CA PRO A 106 5.22 -5.01 7.66
C PRO A 106 5.92 -3.96 6.79
N ALA A 107 7.02 -3.34 7.24
CA ALA A 107 7.76 -2.34 6.47
C ALA A 107 8.21 -2.84 5.08
N LYS A 108 8.44 -4.15 4.96
CA LYS A 108 8.80 -4.84 3.71
C LYS A 108 7.59 -5.43 2.96
N GLY A 109 6.38 -5.27 3.47
CA GLY A 109 5.15 -5.63 2.76
C GLY A 109 4.99 -4.77 1.51
N HIS A 110 4.23 -5.23 0.53
CA HIS A 110 4.08 -4.55 -0.75
C HIS A 110 2.66 -4.00 -0.90
N ALA A 111 2.58 -2.69 -1.06
CA ALA A 111 1.36 -1.97 -1.34
C ALA A 111 1.26 -1.69 -2.84
N VAL A 112 0.06 -1.85 -3.39
CA VAL A 112 -0.29 -1.39 -4.74
C VAL A 112 -0.77 0.04 -4.60
N ILE A 113 -0.10 0.97 -5.29
CA ILE A 113 -0.36 2.41 -5.15
C ILE A 113 -0.49 3.10 -6.50
N VAL A 114 -1.14 4.25 -6.52
CA VAL A 114 -0.88 5.31 -7.50
C VAL A 114 -0.07 6.40 -6.81
N PRO A 115 1.18 6.67 -7.23
CA PRO A 115 1.98 7.72 -6.62
C PRO A 115 1.29 9.08 -6.73
N ALA A 116 1.35 9.91 -5.69
CA ALA A 116 0.69 11.22 -5.64
C ALA A 116 1.00 12.09 -6.88
N SER A 117 2.25 12.03 -7.37
CA SER A 117 2.72 12.73 -8.57
C SER A 117 2.05 12.31 -9.89
N ARG A 118 1.20 11.27 -9.89
CA ARG A 118 0.56 10.67 -11.07
C ARG A 118 -0.96 10.63 -10.98
N LEU A 119 -1.55 11.33 -10.02
CA LEU A 119 -3.00 11.42 -9.82
C LEU A 119 -3.66 12.55 -10.63
N HIS A 120 -2.96 13.12 -11.61
CA HIS A 120 -3.38 14.27 -12.42
C HIS A 120 -3.70 13.87 -13.85
#